data_AF-A0A2E1Q7B6-F1
#
_entry.id   AF-A0A2E1Q7B6-F1
#
_cell.length_a   1.000
_cell.length_b   1.000
_cell.length_c   1.000
_cell.angle_alpha   90.00
_cell.angle_beta   90.00
_cell.angle_gamma   90.00
#
_symmetry.space_group_name_H-M   'P 1'
#
loop_
_entity.id
_entity.type
_entity.pdbx_description
1 polymer ?
#
loop_
_entity_poly.entity_id
_entity_poly.type
_entity_poly.pdbx_seq_one_letter_code
_entity_poly.pdbx_strand_id
1 'polypeptide(L)'
;EKVLVEAKVRLRIVAGRSGREIFNQVATAKEEASATQMGGRSKISADDPQMIMESTRRAYMSLLPQVISAVDKLSWEGRVAMVSGEKVYVNAGRLSGIQVGDLLKVTEEGSEIFDPETGRFIGTAPGRMKGLLEVVSYFGKDGAVTVIHSGNGFKENDLVQLY
;
A
#
# COMPACT_ATOMS: atom_id res chain seq x y z
N GLU A 1 44.59 -2.54 -7.05
CA GLU A 1 43.49 -3.13 -7.85
C GLU A 1 42.17 -2.62 -7.29
N LYS A 2 41.19 -2.28 -8.14
CA LYS A 2 39.86 -1.86 -7.69
C LYS A 2 38.93 -3.06 -7.71
N VAL A 3 38.22 -3.28 -6.63
CA VAL A 3 37.16 -4.28 -6.54
C VAL A 3 35.83 -3.57 -6.71
N LEU A 4 35.00 -4.07 -7.62
CA LEU A 4 33.66 -3.56 -7.87
C LEU A 4 32.64 -4.65 -7.56
N VAL A 5 31.65 -4.31 -6.75
CA VAL A 5 30.50 -5.17 -6.44
C VAL A 5 29.24 -4.46 -6.93
N GLU A 6 28.46 -5.14 -7.76
CA GLU A 6 27.19 -4.64 -8.27
C GLU A 6 26.04 -5.47 -7.68
N ALA A 7 25.09 -4.80 -7.04
CA ALA A 7 23.85 -5.40 -6.56
C ALA A 7 22.68 -4.93 -7.41
N LYS A 8 21.79 -5.87 -7.79
CA LYS A 8 20.53 -5.60 -8.46
C LYS A 8 19.37 -6.10 -7.61
N VAL A 9 18.48 -5.20 -7.22
CA VAL A 9 17.32 -5.50 -6.38
C VAL A 9 16.06 -5.22 -7.18
N ARG A 10 15.18 -6.21 -7.31
CA ARG A 10 13.84 -6.04 -7.89
C ARG A 10 12.81 -6.04 -6.77
N LEU A 11 11.96 -5.02 -6.75
CA LEU A 11 10.83 -4.94 -5.83
C LEU A 11 9.52 -4.92 -6.62
N ARG A 12 8.59 -5.80 -6.21
CA ARG A 12 7.24 -5.91 -6.77
C ARG A 12 6.20 -5.76 -5.65
N ILE A 13 5.20 -4.91 -5.87
CA ILE A 13 4.07 -4.72 -4.97
C ILE A 13 2.80 -5.04 -5.74
N VAL A 14 1.93 -5.88 -5.17
CA VAL A 14 0.69 -6.35 -5.79
C VAL A 14 -0.48 -6.06 -4.85
N ALA A 15 -1.57 -5.52 -5.40
CA ALA A 15 -2.80 -5.30 -4.68
C ALA A 15 -3.47 -6.65 -4.36
N GLY A 16 -3.67 -6.97 -3.08
CA GLY A 16 -4.24 -8.27 -2.67
C GLY A 16 -5.65 -8.55 -3.22
N ARG A 17 -6.51 -7.52 -3.35
CA ARG A 17 -7.90 -7.68 -3.81
C ARG A 17 -8.01 -7.90 -5.32
N SER A 18 -7.26 -7.15 -6.12
CA SER A 18 -7.37 -7.17 -7.59
C SER A 18 -6.27 -8.01 -8.26
N GLY A 19 -5.25 -8.43 -7.53
CA GLY A 19 -4.04 -9.04 -8.11
C GLY A 19 -3.24 -8.08 -9.00
N ARG A 20 -3.62 -6.79 -9.03
CA ARG A 20 -3.00 -5.78 -9.89
C ARG A 20 -1.61 -5.44 -9.38
N GLU A 21 -0.62 -5.45 -10.27
CA GLU A 21 0.71 -4.93 -9.97
C GLU A 21 0.63 -3.41 -9.76
N ILE A 22 1.00 -2.96 -8.56
CA ILE A 22 1.03 -1.55 -8.14
C ILE A 22 2.41 -0.96 -8.43
N PHE A 23 3.46 -1.76 -8.23
CA PHE A 23 4.84 -1.34 -8.35
C PHE A 23 5.71 -2.49 -8.85
N ASN A 24 6.62 -2.20 -9.77
CA ASN A 24 7.64 -3.14 -10.24
C ASN A 24 8.84 -2.36 -10.75
N GLN A 25 9.88 -2.26 -9.94
CA GLN A 25 11.11 -1.57 -10.31
C GLN A 25 12.33 -2.41 -9.95
N VAL A 26 13.40 -2.17 -10.70
CA VAL A 26 14.73 -2.72 -10.45
C VAL A 26 15.65 -1.56 -10.12
N ALA A 27 16.30 -1.62 -8.97
CA ALA A 27 17.38 -0.73 -8.61
C ALA A 27 18.71 -1.47 -8.70
N THR A 28 19.73 -0.73 -9.15
CA THR A 28 21.11 -1.19 -9.22
C THR A 28 21.97 -0.26 -8.39
N ALA A 29 22.88 -0.82 -7.59
CA ALA A 29 23.90 -0.05 -6.90
C ALA A 29 25.26 -0.72 -7.07
N LYS A 30 26.30 0.11 -7.10
CA LYS A 30 27.68 -0.31 -7.24
C LYS A 30 28.47 0.20 -6.04
N GLU A 31 29.28 -0.67 -5.47
CA GLU A 31 30.32 -0.31 -4.49
C GLU A 31 31.69 -0.57 -5.09
N GLU A 32 32.57 0.41 -4.94
CA GLU A 32 33.97 0.30 -5.33
C GLU A 32 34.84 0.38 -4.07
N ALA A 33 35.76 -0.57 -3.93
CA ALA A 33 36.78 -0.54 -2.89
C ALA A 33 38.17 -0.61 -3.53
N SER A 34 39.10 0.19 -2.98
CA SER A 34 40.50 0.11 -3.36
C SER A 34 41.20 -0.93 -2.50
N ALA A 35 41.66 -2.02 -3.11
CA ALA A 35 42.42 -3.03 -2.39
C ALA A 35 43.82 -2.46 -2.05
N THR A 36 44.08 -2.23 -0.77
CA THR A 36 45.42 -1.85 -0.29
C THR A 36 46.27 -3.11 -0.19
N GLN A 37 47.36 -3.17 -0.95
CA GLN A 37 48.33 -4.27 -0.88
C GLN A 37 49.29 -4.03 0.29
N MET A 38 49.21 -4.87 1.32
CA MET A 38 50.21 -4.95 2.37
C MET A 38 50.75 -6.38 2.39
N GLY A 39 52.01 -6.58 2.02
CA GLY A 39 52.67 -7.89 2.06
C GLY A 39 52.14 -8.94 1.08
N GLY A 40 51.59 -8.55 -0.08
CA GLY A 40 51.23 -9.47 -1.17
C GLY A 40 49.85 -10.15 -1.08
N ARG A 41 49.05 -9.85 -0.05
CA ARG A 41 47.63 -10.30 0.05
C ARG A 41 46.68 -9.11 -0.02
N SER A 42 45.81 -9.09 -1.04
CA SER A 42 44.62 -8.21 -1.06
C SER A 42 43.67 -8.65 0.06
N LYS A 43 43.30 -7.73 0.96
CA LYS A 43 42.30 -7.99 2.02
C LYS A 43 40.85 -7.89 1.54
N ILE A 44 40.61 -7.27 0.39
CA ILE A 44 39.28 -6.96 -0.12
C ILE A 44 39.09 -7.71 -1.44
N SER A 45 37.98 -8.43 -1.56
CA SER A 45 37.58 -9.20 -2.74
C SER A 45 36.13 -8.87 -3.09
N ALA A 46 35.69 -9.20 -4.30
CA ALA A 46 34.29 -9.04 -4.71
C ALA A 46 33.33 -9.88 -3.84
N ASP A 47 33.83 -10.96 -3.24
CA ASP A 47 33.08 -11.83 -2.32
C ASP A 47 33.07 -11.30 -0.87
N ASP A 48 33.60 -10.10 -0.61
CA ASP A 48 33.57 -9.50 0.72
C ASP A 48 32.11 -9.27 1.19
N PRO A 49 31.67 -9.93 2.28
CA PRO A 49 30.30 -9.80 2.78
C PRO A 49 29.90 -8.36 3.08
N GLN A 50 30.83 -7.49 3.48
CA GLN A 50 30.53 -6.09 3.76
C GLN A 50 30.21 -5.32 2.48
N MET A 51 30.94 -5.57 1.39
CA MET A 51 30.68 -4.92 0.10
C MET A 51 29.37 -5.40 -0.52
N ILE A 52 29.06 -6.69 -0.40
CA ILE A 52 27.77 -7.25 -0.84
C ILE A 52 26.61 -6.66 -0.03
N MET A 53 26.77 -6.54 1.29
CA MET A 53 25.77 -5.93 2.16
C MET A 53 25.53 -4.46 1.80
N GLU A 54 26.58 -3.66 1.64
CA GLU A 54 26.44 -2.23 1.38
C GLU A 54 25.87 -1.94 -0.01
N SER A 55 26.32 -2.66 -1.04
CA SER A 55 25.76 -2.56 -2.39
C SER A 55 24.27 -2.92 -2.40
N THR A 56 23.89 -4.00 -1.71
CA THR A 56 22.50 -4.43 -1.60
C THR A 56 21.64 -3.42 -0.83
N ARG A 57 22.15 -2.92 0.30
CA ARG A 57 21.49 -1.89 1.12
C ARG A 57 21.28 -0.61 0.32
N ARG A 58 22.29 -0.15 -0.42
CA ARG A 58 22.19 1.04 -1.27
C ARG A 58 21.16 0.86 -2.39
N ALA A 59 21.15 -0.30 -3.06
CA ALA A 59 20.15 -0.63 -4.08
C ALA A 59 18.73 -0.68 -3.50
N TYR A 60 18.56 -1.18 -2.28
CA TYR A 60 17.26 -1.17 -1.61
C TYR A 60 16.82 0.25 -1.21
N MET A 61 17.71 1.01 -0.57
CA MET A 61 17.41 2.37 -0.11
C MET A 61 17.04 3.31 -1.25
N SER A 62 17.59 3.11 -2.45
CA SER A 62 17.23 3.91 -3.63
C SER A 62 15.81 3.66 -4.15
N LEU A 63 15.19 2.52 -3.81
CA LEU A 63 13.80 2.22 -4.14
C LEU A 63 12.81 2.89 -3.17
N LEU A 64 13.21 3.24 -1.95
CA LEU A 64 12.30 3.72 -0.91
C LEU A 64 11.45 4.93 -1.33
N PRO A 65 12.00 6.00 -1.96
CA PRO A 65 11.19 7.14 -2.37
C PRO A 65 10.11 6.77 -3.38
N GLN A 66 10.42 5.82 -4.28
CA GLN A 66 9.49 5.37 -5.31
C GLN A 66 8.39 4.48 -4.73
N VAL A 67 8.73 3.65 -3.73
CA VAL A 67 7.78 2.84 -2.97
C VAL A 67 6.81 3.72 -2.22
N ILE A 68 7.31 4.73 -1.49
CA ILE A 68 6.46 5.69 -0.75
C ILE A 68 5.50 6.38 -1.73
N SER A 69 6.02 6.92 -2.84
CA SER A 69 5.17 7.56 -3.87
C SER A 69 4.15 6.62 -4.51
N ALA A 70 4.45 5.31 -4.63
CA ALA A 70 3.52 4.33 -5.15
C ALA A 70 2.42 3.97 -4.13
N VAL A 71 2.77 3.90 -2.84
CA VAL A 71 1.83 3.61 -1.75
C VAL A 71 0.94 4.82 -1.45
N ASP A 72 1.46 6.05 -1.50
CA ASP A 72 0.68 7.29 -1.28
C ASP A 72 -0.45 7.47 -2.30
N LYS A 73 -0.32 6.87 -3.49
CA LYS A 73 -1.36 6.87 -4.53
C LYS A 73 -2.46 5.85 -4.27
N LEU A 74 -2.30 4.97 -3.27
CA LEU A 74 -3.32 4.01 -2.89
C LEU A 74 -4.29 4.71 -1.96
N SER A 75 -5.54 4.88 -2.43
CA SER A 75 -6.63 5.23 -1.54
C SER A 75 -6.83 4.10 -0.54
N TRP A 76 -6.82 4.44 0.74
CA TRP A 76 -7.25 3.52 1.77
C TRP A 76 -8.72 3.13 1.54
N GLU A 77 -9.03 1.84 1.69
CA GLU A 77 -10.38 1.31 1.48
C GLU A 77 -10.76 0.29 2.56
N GLY A 78 -11.97 0.43 3.09
CA GLY A 78 -12.65 -0.51 3.96
C GLY A 78 -14.09 -0.74 3.50
N ARG A 79 -14.87 -1.46 4.31
CA ARG A 79 -16.29 -1.68 4.07
C ARG A 79 -17.09 -1.61 5.35
N VAL A 80 -18.36 -1.23 5.22
CA VAL A 80 -19.35 -1.36 6.29
C VAL A 80 -19.60 -2.84 6.55
N ALA A 81 -19.28 -3.29 7.75
CA ALA A 81 -19.48 -4.66 8.21
C ALA A 81 -20.88 -4.88 8.80
N MET A 82 -21.45 -3.86 9.46
CA MET A 82 -22.78 -3.92 10.08
C MET A 82 -23.29 -2.50 10.37
N VAL A 83 -24.60 -2.31 10.29
CA VAL A 83 -25.27 -1.08 10.74
C VAL A 83 -26.21 -1.43 11.90
N SER A 84 -26.06 -0.76 13.04
CA SER A 84 -26.88 -1.00 14.23
C SER A 84 -27.29 0.32 14.88
N GLY A 85 -28.52 0.77 14.58
CA GLY A 85 -29.01 2.07 15.01
C GLY A 85 -28.15 3.20 14.46
N GLU A 86 -27.56 4.00 15.36
CA GLU A 86 -26.66 5.12 15.02
C GLU A 86 -25.19 4.70 14.86
N LYS A 87 -24.86 3.45 15.19
CA LYS A 87 -23.50 2.92 15.07
C LYS A 87 -23.32 2.19 13.75
N VAL A 88 -22.23 2.52 13.06
CA VAL A 88 -21.80 1.80 11.86
C VAL A 88 -20.46 1.15 12.14
N TYR A 89 -20.37 -0.15 11.90
CA TYR A 89 -19.19 -0.95 12.14
C TYR A 89 -18.43 -1.11 10.82
N VAL A 90 -17.13 -0.82 10.83
CA VAL A 90 -16.26 -0.92 9.66
C VAL A 90 -15.25 -2.05 9.88
N ASN A 91 -14.97 -2.81 8.82
CA ASN A 91 -14.07 -3.97 8.85
C ASN A 91 -12.57 -3.62 8.88
N ALA A 92 -12.25 -2.42 9.34
CA ALA A 92 -10.91 -1.89 9.36
C ALA A 92 -10.77 -0.92 10.55
N GLY A 93 -9.63 -0.96 11.23
CA GLY A 93 -9.39 -0.21 12.45
C GLY A 93 -7.94 0.23 12.55
N ARG A 94 -7.38 0.15 13.76
CA ARG A 94 -6.04 0.68 14.05
C ARG A 94 -4.93 0.02 13.25
N LEU A 95 -4.99 -1.31 13.01
CA LEU A 95 -3.95 -2.00 12.23
C LEU A 95 -4.08 -1.68 10.74
N SER A 96 -5.28 -1.34 10.29
CA SER A 96 -5.55 -0.81 8.96
C SER A 96 -5.20 0.68 8.81
N GLY A 97 -4.72 1.36 9.86
CA GLY A 97 -4.27 2.74 9.79
C GLY A 97 -5.33 3.80 10.12
N ILE A 98 -6.53 3.40 10.53
CA ILE A 98 -7.59 4.33 10.95
C ILE A 98 -7.35 4.79 12.40
N GLN A 99 -7.54 6.08 12.66
CA GLN A 99 -7.47 6.73 13.97
C GLN A 99 -8.86 7.12 14.49
N VAL A 100 -9.01 7.18 15.83
CA VAL A 100 -10.21 7.76 16.45
C VAL A 100 -10.26 9.24 16.12
N GLY A 101 -11.43 9.72 15.67
CA GLY A 101 -11.63 11.06 15.14
C GLY A 101 -11.53 11.17 13.62
N ASP A 102 -11.05 10.13 12.92
CA ASP A 102 -11.03 10.13 11.46
C ASP A 102 -12.46 10.20 10.90
N LEU A 103 -12.60 10.97 9.82
CA LEU A 103 -13.81 10.99 9.02
C LEU A 103 -13.66 10.04 7.84
N LEU A 104 -14.60 9.12 7.72
CA LEU A 104 -14.65 8.12 6.69
C LEU A 104 -15.79 8.41 5.71
N LYS A 105 -15.44 8.60 4.44
CA LYS A 105 -16.38 8.70 3.35
C LYS A 105 -17.01 7.36 3.04
N VAL A 106 -18.34 7.32 2.98
CA VAL A 106 -19.08 6.12 2.58
C VAL A 106 -19.73 6.33 1.21
N THR A 107 -19.51 5.38 0.32
CA THR A 107 -20.17 5.33 -1.00
C THR A 107 -20.86 4.00 -1.18
N GLU A 108 -21.88 3.97 -2.04
CA GLU A 108 -22.43 2.71 -2.52
C GLU A 108 -21.37 1.87 -3.24
N GLU A 109 -21.63 0.57 -3.31
CA GLU A 109 -20.88 -0.31 -4.19
C GLU A 109 -21.02 0.18 -5.63
N GLY A 110 -19.90 0.19 -6.35
CA GLY A 110 -19.87 0.59 -7.74
C GLY A 110 -20.68 -0.35 -8.62
N SER A 111 -21.25 0.19 -9.70
CA SER A 111 -22.02 -0.60 -10.65
C SER A 111 -21.17 -0.93 -11.87
N GLU A 112 -21.22 -2.18 -12.32
CA GLU A 112 -20.60 -2.59 -13.58
C GLU A 112 -21.32 -1.94 -14.76
N ILE A 113 -20.55 -1.32 -15.64
CA ILE A 113 -21.02 -0.69 -16.86
C ILE A 113 -20.61 -1.56 -18.04
N PHE A 114 -21.61 -1.90 -18.85
CA PHE A 114 -21.45 -2.64 -20.09
C PHE A 114 -21.78 -1.73 -21.27
N ASP A 115 -21.08 -1.95 -22.36
CA ASP A 115 -21.37 -1.32 -23.64
C ASP A 115 -22.74 -1.83 -24.14
N PRO A 116 -23.70 -0.93 -24.43
CA PRO A 116 -25.07 -1.33 -24.73
C PRO A 116 -25.21 -2.03 -26.09
N GLU A 117 -24.28 -1.82 -27.02
CA GLU A 117 -24.33 -2.43 -28.35
C GLU A 117 -23.61 -3.77 -28.39
N THR A 118 -22.45 -3.86 -27.73
CA THR A 118 -21.57 -5.03 -27.80
C THR A 118 -21.69 -5.95 -26.58
N GLY A 119 -22.33 -5.50 -25.50
CA GLY A 119 -22.38 -6.21 -24.21
C GLY A 119 -21.02 -6.32 -23.52
N ARG A 120 -19.99 -5.65 -24.02
CA ARG A 120 -18.64 -5.72 -23.48
C ARG A 120 -18.55 -4.96 -22.16
N PHE A 121 -17.93 -5.57 -21.16
CA PHE A 121 -17.59 -4.87 -19.91
C PHE A 121 -16.69 -3.66 -20.20
N ILE A 122 -17.12 -2.47 -19.76
CA ILE A 122 -16.35 -1.23 -19.86
C ILE A 122 -15.56 -1.00 -18.59
N GLY A 123 -16.19 -1.18 -17.43
CA GLY A 123 -15.59 -0.91 -16.12
C GLY A 123 -16.64 -0.80 -15.02
N THR A 124 -16.21 -0.44 -13.81
CA THR A 124 -17.09 -0.21 -12.67
C THR A 124 -17.18 1.27 -12.37
N ALA A 125 -18.37 1.86 -12.46
CA ALA A 125 -18.58 3.25 -12.02
C ALA A 125 -18.59 3.34 -10.49
N PRO A 126 -18.03 4.41 -9.91
CA PRO A 126 -18.09 4.62 -8.47
C PRO A 126 -19.54 4.80 -8.01
N GLY A 127 -19.89 4.19 -6.87
CA GLY A 127 -21.21 4.37 -6.29
C GLY A 127 -21.41 5.78 -5.76
N ARG A 128 -22.69 6.18 -5.59
CA ARG A 128 -23.03 7.50 -5.05
C ARG A 128 -22.49 7.66 -3.62
N MET A 129 -22.10 8.88 -3.26
CA MET A 129 -21.72 9.21 -1.89
C MET A 129 -22.97 9.20 -0.99
N LYS A 130 -22.90 8.45 0.11
CA LYS A 130 -23.98 8.33 1.10
C LYS A 130 -23.80 9.26 2.29
N GLY A 131 -22.56 9.53 2.69
CA GLY A 131 -22.26 10.37 3.84
C GLY A 131 -20.87 10.20 4.42
N LEU A 132 -20.70 10.70 5.65
CA LEU A 132 -19.49 10.62 6.45
C LEU A 132 -19.76 9.90 7.77
N LEU A 133 -18.81 9.06 8.18
CA LEU A 133 -18.79 8.39 9.48
C LEU A 133 -17.58 8.86 10.27
N GLU A 134 -17.77 9.13 11.57
CA GLU A 134 -16.68 9.49 12.47
C GLU A 134 -16.28 8.29 13.31
N VAL A 135 -14.98 7.99 13.38
CA VAL A 135 -14.45 6.86 14.13
C VAL A 135 -14.42 7.19 15.62
N VAL A 136 -15.15 6.43 16.44
CA VAL A 136 -15.27 6.69 17.88
C VAL A 136 -14.54 5.67 18.74
N SER A 137 -14.38 4.44 18.28
CA SER A 137 -13.64 3.39 19.00
C SER A 137 -13.28 2.21 18.10
N TYR A 138 -12.53 1.25 18.63
CA TYR A 138 -12.16 0.01 17.93
C TYR A 138 -12.85 -1.21 18.54
N PHE A 139 -12.97 -2.27 17.76
CA PHE A 139 -13.44 -3.57 18.23
C PHE A 139 -12.74 -4.72 17.51
N GLY A 140 -12.74 -5.90 18.15
CA GLY A 140 -12.10 -7.09 17.59
C GLY A 140 -10.60 -6.90 17.33
N LYS A 141 -10.07 -7.61 16.33
CA LYS A 141 -8.64 -7.54 15.95
C LYS A 141 -8.30 -6.26 15.20
N ASP A 142 -9.20 -5.82 14.31
CA ASP A 142 -8.98 -4.65 13.45
C ASP A 142 -10.30 -4.05 12.91
N GLY A 143 -11.33 -3.98 13.74
CA GLY A 143 -12.59 -3.30 13.40
C GLY A 143 -12.68 -1.92 14.04
N ALA A 144 -13.48 -1.03 13.45
CA ALA A 144 -13.80 0.28 14.01
C ALA A 144 -15.31 0.46 14.20
N VAL A 145 -15.69 1.05 15.34
CA VAL A 145 -17.04 1.55 15.59
C VAL A 145 -17.06 3.02 15.23
N THR A 146 -18.05 3.40 14.43
CA THR A 146 -18.22 4.76 13.95
C THR A 146 -19.62 5.26 14.28
N VAL A 147 -19.78 6.59 14.32
CA VAL A 147 -21.07 7.27 14.42
C VAL A 147 -21.33 8.07 13.16
N ILE A 148 -22.59 8.32 12.85
CA ILE A 148 -22.99 9.09 11.67
C ILE A 148 -22.64 10.56 11.88
N HIS A 149 -21.71 11.09 11.09
CA HIS A 149 -21.39 12.51 11.06
C HIS A 149 -22.32 13.26 10.10
N SER A 150 -22.57 12.69 8.91
CA SER A 150 -23.54 13.21 7.95
C SER A 150 -24.02 12.13 6.99
N GLY A 151 -25.17 12.35 6.36
CA GLY A 151 -25.74 11.43 5.38
C GLY A 151 -26.63 10.34 5.99
N ASN A 152 -27.07 9.40 5.16
CA ASN A 152 -28.00 8.36 5.56
C ASN A 152 -27.94 7.14 4.63
N GLY A 153 -28.75 6.12 4.94
CA GLY A 153 -28.93 4.97 4.06
C GLY A 153 -27.69 4.07 3.94
N PHE A 154 -26.80 4.10 4.94
CA PHE A 154 -25.67 3.18 5.04
C PHE A 154 -26.17 1.74 5.12
N LYS A 155 -25.47 0.84 4.43
CA LYS A 155 -25.78 -0.58 4.34
C LYS A 155 -24.50 -1.38 4.46
N GLU A 156 -24.64 -2.65 4.85
CA GLU A 156 -23.55 -3.61 4.77
C GLU A 156 -22.96 -3.65 3.35
N ASN A 157 -21.65 -3.88 3.29
CA ASN A 157 -20.84 -3.90 2.06
C ASN A 157 -20.60 -2.54 1.38
N ASP A 158 -21.20 -1.44 1.84
CA ASP A 158 -20.86 -0.10 1.34
C ASP A 158 -19.34 0.16 1.47
N LEU A 159 -18.78 0.85 0.47
CA LEU A 159 -17.36 1.17 0.42
C LEU A 159 -17.06 2.32 1.39
N VAL A 160 -15.97 2.18 2.13
CA VAL A 160 -15.50 3.17 3.10
C VAL A 160 -14.10 3.63 2.70
N GLN A 161 -13.85 4.93 2.69
CA GLN A 161 -12.56 5.54 2.32
C GLN A 161 -12.20 6.63 3.33
N LEU A 162 -10.91 6.90 3.53
CA LEU A 162 -10.48 8.06 4.33
C LEU A 162 -10.88 9.34 3.58
N TYR A 163 -11.51 10.30 4.27
CA TYR A 163 -11.92 11.57 3.67
C TYR A 163 -10.75 12.55 3.54
#